data_AF-A0A7J2HH41-F1
#
_entry.id   AF-A0A7J2HH41-F1
#
_cell.length_a   1.000
_cell.length_b   1.000
_cell.length_c   1.000
_cell.angle_alpha   90.00
_cell.angle_beta   90.00
_cell.angle_gamma   90.00
#
_symmetry.space_group_name_H-M   'P 1'
#
loop_
_entity.id
_entity.type
_entity.pdbx_description
1 polymer ?
#
loop_
_entity_poly.entity_id
_entity_poly.type
_entity_poly.pdbx_seq_one_letter_code
_entity_poly.pdbx_strand_id
1 'polypeptide(L)'
;MSENEVYLTPLMKRELREIFNSILGENGAMVLTFHLRRYVGEDPIMSLIEHPHEFYRSLVKVYGSGADVMIMLLAETLSQRYGLNLDSRKFLLLMKSADPKSREDIRRIWIEAARASLQFKGGLNECGEI
;
A
#
# COMPACT_ATOMS: atom_id res chain seq x y z
N MET A 1 3.34 16.40 10.59
CA MET A 1 2.22 15.49 10.33
C MET A 1 1.03 16.01 11.11
N SER A 2 -0.14 16.12 10.48
CA SER A 2 -1.36 16.51 11.19
C SER A 2 -1.86 15.34 12.06
N GLU A 3 -2.63 15.64 13.11
CA GLU A 3 -3.16 14.63 14.05
C GLU A 3 -3.99 13.53 13.33
N ASN A 4 -4.70 13.93 12.27
CA ASN A 4 -5.43 13.04 11.38
C ASN A 4 -4.52 12.08 10.59
N GLU A 5 -3.32 12.52 10.18
CA GLU A 5 -2.37 11.67 9.46
C GLU A 5 -1.75 10.60 10.37
N VAL A 6 -1.52 10.94 11.64
CA VAL A 6 -1.03 9.98 12.64
C VAL A 6 -2.06 8.86 12.86
N TYR A 7 -3.36 9.21 12.88
CA TYR A 7 -4.44 8.23 13.02
C TYR A 7 -4.59 7.30 11.81
N LEU A 8 -4.34 7.79 10.59
CA LEU A 8 -4.51 6.99 9.37
C LEU A 8 -3.37 5.98 9.16
N THR A 9 -2.19 6.18 9.74
CA THR A 9 -1.04 5.28 9.54
C THR A 9 -1.28 3.86 10.06
N PRO A 10 -1.74 3.62 11.32
CA PRO A 10 -2.05 2.27 11.79
C PRO A 10 -3.14 1.57 10.95
N LEU A 11 -4.16 2.32 10.54
CA LEU A 11 -5.22 1.82 9.67
C LEU A 11 -4.64 1.40 8.32
N MET A 12 -3.93 2.29 7.63
CA MET A 12 -3.36 2.02 6.32
C MET A 12 -2.37 0.85 6.38
N LYS A 13 -1.59 0.74 7.46
CA LYS A 13 -0.69 -0.39 7.68
C LYS A 13 -1.45 -1.73 7.73
N ARG A 14 -2.62 -1.78 8.38
CA ARG A 14 -3.47 -2.98 8.37
C ARG A 14 -4.02 -3.25 6.97
N GLU A 15 -4.60 -2.25 6.33
CA GLU A 15 -5.20 -2.39 5.00
C GLU A 15 -4.18 -2.87 3.95
N LEU A 16 -2.96 -2.30 3.93
CA LEU A 16 -1.89 -2.73 3.03
C LEU A 16 -1.45 -4.18 3.30
N ARG A 17 -1.37 -4.59 4.57
CA ARG A 17 -1.07 -6.00 4.91
C ARG A 17 -2.14 -6.94 4.36
N GLU A 18 -3.41 -6.59 4.52
CA GLU A 18 -4.52 -7.37 3.97
C GLU A 18 -4.46 -7.44 2.44
N ILE A 19 -4.07 -6.35 1.76
CA ILE A 19 -3.91 -6.34 0.30
C ILE A 19 -2.74 -7.22 -0.15
N PHE A 20 -1.59 -7.16 0.51
CA PHE A 20 -0.49 -8.06 0.17
C PHE A 20 -0.86 -9.53 0.41
N ASN A 21 -1.61 -9.81 1.48
CA ASN A 21 -2.14 -11.15 1.74
C ASN A 21 -3.13 -11.59 0.64
N SER A 22 -3.98 -10.70 0.11
CA SER A 22 -4.90 -11.06 -0.98
C SER A 22 -4.18 -11.28 -2.32
N ILE A 23 -3.08 -10.58 -2.58
CA ILE A 23 -2.31 -10.73 -3.82
C ILE A 23 -1.46 -12.01 -3.79
N LEU A 24 -0.81 -12.30 -2.66
CA LEU A 24 0.23 -13.35 -2.56
C LEU A 24 -0.20 -14.59 -1.77
N GLY A 25 -1.33 -14.54 -1.09
CA GLY A 25 -1.66 -15.45 0.01
C GLY A 25 -0.82 -15.15 1.27
N GLU A 26 -1.26 -15.68 2.42
CA GLU A 26 -0.60 -15.44 3.71
C GLU A 26 0.88 -15.87 3.71
N ASN A 27 1.16 -17.07 3.18
CA ASN A 27 2.53 -17.58 3.09
C ASN A 27 3.41 -16.74 2.16
N GLY A 28 2.87 -16.33 1.01
CA GLY A 28 3.60 -15.49 0.05
C GLY A 28 3.92 -14.10 0.63
N ALA A 29 2.96 -13.48 1.31
CA ALA A 29 3.15 -12.21 1.99
C ALA A 29 4.16 -12.31 3.15
N MET A 30 4.16 -13.42 3.90
CA MET A 30 5.14 -13.69 4.95
C MET A 30 6.56 -13.80 4.37
N VAL A 31 6.73 -14.59 3.30
CA VAL A 31 8.03 -14.75 2.61
C VAL A 31 8.52 -13.40 2.07
N LEU A 32 7.65 -12.63 1.41
CA LEU A 32 8.00 -11.30 0.93
C LEU A 32 8.46 -10.38 2.07
N THR A 33 7.70 -10.35 3.17
CA THR A 33 8.03 -9.56 4.36
C THR A 33 9.40 -9.94 4.91
N PHE A 34 9.69 -11.24 5.01
CA PHE A 34 10.98 -11.75 5.47
C PHE A 34 12.14 -11.27 4.58
N HIS A 35 11.97 -11.30 3.26
CA HIS A 35 13.00 -10.81 2.34
C HIS A 35 13.16 -9.29 2.40
N LEU A 36 12.06 -8.53 2.41
CA LEU A 36 12.12 -7.06 2.46
C LEU A 36 12.76 -6.52 3.73
N ARG A 37 12.57 -7.19 4.88
CA ARG A 37 13.17 -6.78 6.16
C ARG A 37 14.70 -6.66 6.11
N ARG A 38 15.35 -7.41 5.21
CA ARG A 38 16.81 -7.34 5.00
C ARG A 38 17.26 -6.02 4.36
N TYR A 39 16.35 -5.26 3.75
CA TYR A 39 16.64 -4.05 3.00
C TYR A 39 16.02 -2.77 3.61
N VAL A 40 14.85 -2.88 4.25
CA VAL A 40 14.09 -1.71 4.74
C VAL A 40 13.90 -1.66 6.26
N GLY A 41 14.47 -2.62 7.00
CA GLY A 41 14.32 -2.70 8.46
C GLY A 41 13.08 -3.45 8.91
N GLU A 42 12.61 -3.19 10.13
CA GLU A 42 11.67 -4.09 10.84
C GLU A 42 10.28 -4.21 10.19
N ASP A 43 9.77 -3.15 9.55
CA ASP A 43 8.43 -3.16 8.96
C ASP A 43 8.41 -2.64 7.51
N PRO A 44 8.39 -3.54 6.52
CA PRO A 44 8.29 -3.17 5.11
C PRO A 44 7.05 -2.34 4.76
N ILE A 45 5.95 -2.49 5.49
CA ILE A 45 4.73 -1.73 5.22
C ILE A 45 4.89 -0.27 5.66
N MET A 46 5.61 -0.01 6.75
CA MET A 46 5.97 1.36 7.12
C MET A 46 6.87 1.99 6.06
N SER A 47 7.82 1.24 5.50
CA SER A 47 8.62 1.73 4.38
C SER A 47 7.76 2.06 3.17
N LEU A 48 6.75 1.27 2.82
CA LEU A 48 5.83 1.60 1.73
C LEU A 48 5.06 2.92 1.98
N ILE A 49 4.64 3.16 3.23
CA ILE A 49 3.88 4.37 3.59
C ILE A 49 4.78 5.60 3.61
N GLU A 50 5.93 5.52 4.28
CA GLU A 50 6.77 6.68 4.56
C GLU A 50 7.83 6.93 3.47
N HIS A 51 8.34 5.86 2.86
CA HIS A 51 9.50 5.84 1.98
C HIS A 51 9.23 4.96 0.73
N PRO A 52 8.23 5.33 -0.10
CA PRO A 52 7.73 4.47 -1.18
C PRO A 52 8.79 4.16 -2.24
N HIS A 53 9.69 5.10 -2.52
CA HIS A 53 10.79 4.88 -3.46
C HIS A 53 11.77 3.83 -2.95
N GLU A 54 12.16 3.93 -1.68
CA GLU A 54 13.03 2.97 -1.01
C GLU A 54 12.38 1.59 -0.94
N PHE A 55 11.08 1.53 -0.63
CA PHE A 55 10.31 0.29 -0.68
C PHE A 55 10.35 -0.35 -2.07
N TYR A 56 10.08 0.43 -3.12
CA TYR A 56 10.15 -0.05 -4.50
C TYR A 56 11.55 -0.58 -4.85
N ARG A 57 12.62 0.14 -4.49
CA ARG A 57 13.99 -0.34 -4.73
C ARG A 57 14.27 -1.66 -4.01
N SER A 58 13.78 -1.83 -2.79
CA SER A 58 13.91 -3.09 -2.05
C SER A 58 13.10 -4.21 -2.69
N LEU A 59 11.92 -3.91 -3.23
CA LEU A 59 11.13 -4.87 -3.99
C LEU A 59 11.86 -5.33 -5.26
N VAL A 60 12.57 -4.43 -5.94
CA VAL A 60 13.45 -4.77 -7.08
C VAL A 60 14.59 -5.70 -6.65
N LYS A 61 15.14 -5.56 -5.43
CA LYS A 61 16.16 -6.49 -4.92
C LYS A 61 15.61 -7.90 -4.68
N VAL A 62 14.32 -8.03 -4.38
CA VAL A 62 13.66 -9.32 -4.15
C VAL A 62 13.20 -9.96 -5.46
N TYR A 63 12.52 -9.21 -6.32
CA TYR A 63 11.82 -9.74 -7.50
C TYR A 63 12.44 -9.35 -8.85
N GLY A 64 13.47 -8.50 -8.88
CA GLY A 64 14.00 -7.95 -10.13
C GLY A 64 12.90 -7.21 -10.90
N SER A 65 12.71 -7.57 -12.18
CA SER A 65 11.65 -7.01 -13.03
C SER A 65 10.23 -7.30 -12.55
N GLY A 66 10.03 -8.34 -11.70
CA GLY A 66 8.74 -8.66 -11.11
C GLY A 66 8.23 -7.59 -10.13
N ALA A 67 9.09 -6.68 -9.67
CA ALA A 67 8.69 -5.58 -8.79
C ALA A 67 7.67 -4.64 -9.46
N ASP A 68 7.80 -4.39 -10.76
CA ASP A 68 6.86 -3.56 -11.52
C ASP A 68 5.45 -4.16 -11.50
N VAL A 69 5.36 -5.47 -11.73
CA VAL A 69 4.10 -6.22 -11.72
C VAL A 69 3.46 -6.14 -10.33
N MET A 70 4.25 -6.34 -9.28
CA MET A 70 3.75 -6.27 -7.91
C MET A 70 3.16 -4.89 -7.55
N ILE A 71 3.79 -3.80 -7.99
CA ILE A 71 3.29 -2.45 -7.76
C ILE A 71 2.03 -2.16 -8.58
N MET A 72 1.95 -2.64 -9.82
CA MET A 72 0.75 -2.51 -10.64
C MET A 72 -0.42 -3.30 -10.03
N LEU A 73 -0.19 -4.52 -9.57
CA LEU A 73 -1.21 -5.32 -8.86
C LEU A 73 -1.68 -4.66 -7.56
N LEU A 74 -0.77 -4.02 -6.81
CA LEU A 74 -1.14 -3.24 -5.64
C LEU A 74 -2.10 -2.10 -6.02
N ALA A 75 -1.81 -1.34 -7.08
CA ALA A 75 -2.67 -0.27 -7.56
C ALA A 75 -4.05 -0.76 -8.02
N GLU A 76 -4.08 -1.86 -8.78
CA GLU A 76 -5.32 -2.49 -9.24
C GLU A 76 -6.17 -2.98 -8.07
N THR A 77 -5.54 -3.63 -7.09
CA THR A 77 -6.24 -4.14 -5.90
C THR A 77 -6.79 -2.99 -5.04
N LEU A 78 -6.03 -1.91 -4.85
CA LEU A 78 -6.50 -0.70 -4.17
C LEU A 78 -7.71 -0.08 -4.88
N SER A 79 -7.65 0.00 -6.21
CA SER A 79 -8.73 0.55 -7.05
C SER A 79 -10.00 -0.27 -6.92
N GLN A 80 -9.89 -1.60 -7.06
CA GLN A 80 -11.02 -2.52 -6.97
C GLN A 80 -11.62 -2.54 -5.57
N ARG A 81 -10.79 -2.58 -4.52
CA ARG A 81 -11.24 -2.74 -3.14
C ARG A 81 -11.88 -1.48 -2.57
N TYR A 82 -11.39 -0.31 -2.95
CA TYR A 82 -11.81 0.97 -2.38
C TYR A 82 -12.47 1.93 -3.38
N GLY A 83 -12.70 1.49 -4.62
CA GLY A 83 -13.31 2.32 -5.65
C GLY A 83 -12.45 3.50 -6.09
N LEU A 84 -11.13 3.41 -5.93
CA LEU A 84 -10.21 4.47 -6.34
C LEU A 84 -9.99 4.45 -7.85
N ASN A 85 -9.92 5.63 -8.46
CA ASN A 85 -9.54 5.77 -9.88
C ASN A 85 -8.01 5.88 -10.01
N LEU A 86 -7.29 4.81 -9.63
CA LEU A 86 -5.83 4.80 -9.65
C LEU A 86 -5.31 4.11 -10.92
N ASP A 87 -4.65 4.87 -11.79
CA ASP A 87 -3.94 4.31 -12.95
C ASP A 87 -2.67 3.57 -12.49
N SER A 88 -2.59 2.27 -12.78
CA SER A 88 -1.52 1.39 -12.27
C SER A 88 -0.13 1.75 -12.81
N ARG A 89 -0.04 2.25 -14.06
CA ARG A 89 1.22 2.69 -14.65
C ARG A 89 1.69 4.00 -14.03
N LYS A 90 0.79 4.95 -13.84
CA LYS A 90 1.08 6.22 -13.15
C LYS A 90 1.50 5.97 -11.72
N PHE A 91 0.83 5.06 -11.01
CA PHE A 91 1.22 4.66 -9.66
C PHE A 91 2.62 4.06 -9.63
N LEU A 92 2.95 3.15 -10.57
CA LEU A 92 4.30 2.61 -10.72
C LEU A 92 5.35 3.71 -10.94
N LEU A 93 5.06 4.69 -11.80
CA LEU A 93 5.97 5.81 -12.05
C LEU A 93 6.20 6.66 -10.79
N LEU A 94 5.16 6.89 -9.99
CA LEU A 94 5.30 7.58 -8.71
C LEU A 94 6.20 6.79 -7.75
N MET A 95 6.01 5.47 -7.65
CA MET A 95 6.83 4.60 -6.79
C MET A 95 8.30 4.55 -7.24
N LYS A 96 8.56 4.63 -8.54
CA LYS A 96 9.92 4.69 -9.11
C LYS A 96 10.63 6.01 -8.87
N SER A 97 9.89 7.09 -8.60
CA SER A 97 10.42 8.44 -8.47
C SER A 97 10.88 8.76 -7.05
N ALA A 98 12.09 9.32 -6.92
CA ALA A 98 12.60 9.85 -5.64
C ALA A 98 12.16 11.31 -5.39
N ASP A 99 11.37 11.89 -6.29
CA ASP A 99 10.96 13.29 -6.23
C ASP A 99 9.98 13.55 -5.06
N PRO A 100 10.20 14.59 -4.24
CA PRO A 100 9.30 14.92 -3.12
C PRO A 100 7.83 15.06 -3.50
N LYS A 101 7.52 15.54 -4.71
CA LYS A 101 6.13 15.63 -5.19
C LYS A 101 5.51 14.25 -5.39
N SER A 102 6.29 13.28 -5.89
CA SER A 102 5.82 11.90 -6.08
C SER A 102 5.49 11.23 -4.74
N ARG A 103 6.32 11.47 -3.72
CA ARG A 103 6.04 11.02 -2.34
C ARG A 103 4.74 11.63 -1.80
N GLU A 104 4.52 12.91 -2.05
CA GLU A 104 3.31 13.61 -1.64
C GLU A 104 2.05 13.12 -2.39
N ASP A 105 2.17 12.82 -3.68
CA ASP A 105 1.09 12.18 -4.47
C ASP A 105 0.72 10.81 -3.91
N ILE A 106 1.71 9.97 -3.57
CA ILE A 106 1.49 8.66 -2.94
C ILE A 106 0.84 8.81 -1.56
N ARG A 107 1.28 9.78 -0.77
CA ARG A 107 0.68 10.07 0.54
C ARG A 107 -0.79 10.42 0.43
N ARG A 108 -1.19 11.19 -0.59
CA ARG A 108 -2.61 11.49 -0.87
C ARG A 108 -3.40 10.21 -1.19
N ILE A 109 -2.83 9.31 -2.00
CA ILE A 109 -3.44 8.01 -2.31
C ILE A 109 -3.67 7.19 -1.04
N TRP A 110 -2.71 7.16 -0.11
CA TRP A 110 -2.87 6.48 1.18
C TRP A 110 -3.99 7.09 2.04
N ILE A 111 -4.11 8.41 2.06
CA ILE A 111 -5.20 9.08 2.79
C ILE A 111 -6.56 8.75 2.16
N GLU A 112 -6.66 8.78 0.83
CA GLU A 112 -7.89 8.43 0.12
C GLU A 112 -8.29 6.97 0.36
N ALA A 113 -7.35 6.03 0.23
CA ALA A 113 -7.56 4.62 0.52
C ALA A 113 -8.00 4.39 1.96
N ALA A 114 -7.34 5.03 2.93
CA ALA A 114 -7.68 4.89 4.35
C ALA A 114 -9.10 5.43 4.64
N ARG A 115 -9.48 6.58 4.06
CA ARG A 115 -10.84 7.13 4.19
C ARG A 115 -11.89 6.22 3.55
N ALA A 116 -11.64 5.72 2.34
CA ALA A 116 -12.54 4.80 1.67
C ALA A 116 -12.69 3.48 2.45
N SER A 117 -11.62 2.98 3.08
CA SER A 117 -11.69 1.79 3.94
C SER A 117 -12.59 1.98 5.16
N LEU A 118 -12.64 3.17 5.75
CA LEU A 118 -13.52 3.50 6.87
C LEU A 118 -14.98 3.55 6.44
N GLN A 119 -15.27 4.13 5.27
CA GLN A 119 -16.62 4.17 4.71
C GLN A 119 -17.11 2.76 4.35
N PHE A 120 -16.26 1.95 3.73
CA PHE A 120 -16.56 0.55 3.42
C PHE A 120 -16.89 -0.26 4.68
N LYS A 121 -16.14 -0.06 5.77
CA LYS A 121 -16.38 -0.75 7.05
C LYS A 121 -17.57 -0.17 7.82
N GLY A 122 -17.84 1.13 7.71
CA GLY A 122 -19.02 1.79 8.30
C GLY A 122 -20.33 1.31 7.67
N GLY A 123 -20.36 1.13 6.35
CA GLY A 123 -21.54 0.62 5.64
C GLY A 123 -21.88 -0.85 5.95
N LEU A 124 -20.91 -1.66 6.39
CA LEU A 124 -21.17 -3.03 6.83
C LEU A 124 -21.83 -3.11 8.21
N ASN A 125 -21.68 -2.08 9.05
CA ASN A 125 -22.37 -2.01 10.34
C ASN A 125 -23.84 -1.59 10.21
N GLU A 126 -24.25 -1.01 9.07
CA GLU A 126 -25.65 -0.61 8.82
C GLU A 126 -26.48 -1.72 8.15
N CYS A 127 -25.84 -2.76 7.59
CA CYS A 127 -26.51 -3.94 7.01
C CYS A 127 -26.60 -5.14 7.98
N GLY A 128 -26.33 -4.93 9.27
CA GLY A 128 -26.23 -5.98 10.30
C GLY A 128 -27.44 -6.14 11.23
N GLU A 129 -28.58 -5.51 10.94
CA GLU A 129 -29.83 -5.72 11.68
C GLU A 129 -30.99 -5.99 10.71
N ILE A 130 -31.23 -7.26 10.39
CA ILE A 130 -32.56 -7.77 10.00
C ILE A 130 -32.75 -9.16 10.60
#